data_AF-A0A841HDT9-F1
#
_entry.id   AF-A0A841HDT9-F1
#
_cell.length_a   1.000
_cell.length_b   1.000
_cell.length_c   1.000
_cell.angle_alpha   90.00
_cell.angle_beta   90.00
_cell.angle_gamma   90.00
#
_symmetry.space_group_name_H-M   'P 1'
#
loop_
_entity.id
_entity.type
_entity.pdbx_description
1 polymer ?
#
loop_
_entity_poly.entity_id
_entity_poly.type
_entity_poly.pdbx_seq_one_letter_code
_entity_poly.pdbx_strand_id
1 'polypeptide(L)' 'MDREPTTRDRIWASILRHARRDDALSISNVRNDIHFDHRPSDEEVRRVFEASSEIGVIKRTPSGHWAFDR' A
#
# COMPACT_ATOMS: atom_id res chain seq x y z
N MET A 1 22.88 -12.60 -7.15
CA MET A 1 22.53 -11.25 -7.62
C MET A 1 21.31 -10.83 -6.82
N ASP A 2 21.39 -9.72 -6.09
CA ASP A 2 20.20 -9.17 -5.43
C ASP A 2 19.27 -8.62 -6.51
N ARG A 3 18.02 -9.11 -6.52
CA ARG A 3 17.00 -8.61 -7.43
C ARG A 3 16.57 -7.23 -6.93
N GLU A 4 16.57 -6.23 -7.80
CA GLU A 4 15.99 -4.94 -7.47
C GLU A 4 14.53 -5.14 -7.02
N PRO A 5 14.07 -4.47 -5.94
CA PRO A 5 12.68 -4.54 -5.53
C PRO A 5 11.75 -4.23 -6.70
N THR A 6 10.57 -4.84 -6.73
CA THR A 6 9.53 -4.49 -7.71
C THR A 6 8.67 -3.32 -7.21
N THR A 7 7.83 -2.74 -8.08
CA THR A 7 6.82 -1.75 -7.65
C THR A 7 5.91 -2.32 -6.57
N ARG A 8 5.50 -3.59 -6.73
CA ARG A 8 4.68 -4.30 -5.75
C ARG A 8 5.38 -4.43 -4.39
N ASP A 9 6.68 -4.74 -4.38
CA ASP A 9 7.47 -4.84 -3.14
C ASP A 9 7.56 -3.49 -2.43
N ARG A 10 7.75 -2.40 -3.19
CA ARG A 10 7.79 -1.04 -2.64
C ARG A 10 6.45 -0.62 -2.05
N ILE A 11 5.33 -0.94 -2.72
CA ILE A 11 3.98 -0.70 -2.20
C ILE A 11 3.75 -1.47 -0.90
N TRP A 12 4.12 -2.75 -0.86
CA TRP A 12 4.01 -3.56 0.36
C TRP A 12 4.87 -3.01 1.50
N ALA A 13 6.11 -2.62 1.23
CA ALA A 13 6.97 -2.00 2.23
C ALA A 13 6.35 -0.70 2.78
N SER A 14 5.73 0.11 1.93
CA SER A 14 5.02 1.32 2.34
C SER A 14 3.80 1.01 3.22
N ILE A 15 2.96 0.03 2.84
CA ILE A 15 1.83 -0.42 3.65
C ILE A 15 2.31 -0.85 5.05
N LEU A 16 3.37 -1.65 5.14
CA LEU A 16 3.93 -2.09 6.42
C LEU A 16 4.50 -0.93 7.25
N ARG A 17 5.09 0.10 6.61
CA ARG A 17 5.52 1.33 7.32
C ARG A 17 4.33 2.07 7.93
N HIS A 18 3.24 2.23 7.19
CA HIS A 18 2.02 2.85 7.70
C HIS A 18 1.41 2.04 8.85
N ALA A 19 1.41 0.70 8.75
CA ALA A 19 0.94 -0.18 9.83
C ALA A 19 1.70 0.05 11.14
N ARG A 20 3.03 0.18 11.05
CA ARG A 20 3.90 0.41 12.22
C ARG A 20 3.72 1.79 12.85
N ARG A 21 3.29 2.78 12.09
CA ARG A 21 3.10 4.18 12.54
C ARG A 21 1.67 4.47 13.02
N ASP A 22 0.75 3.53 12.82
CA ASP A 22 -0.69 3.75 12.96
C ASP A 22 -1.21 4.87 12.04
N ASP A 23 -0.62 4.99 10.86
CA ASP A 23 -1.02 5.97 9.87
C ASP A 23 -2.21 5.47 9.03
N ALA A 24 -3.07 6.40 8.62
CA ALA A 24 -4.15 6.10 7.69
C ALA A 24 -3.61 5.64 6.32
N LEU A 25 -4.17 4.55 5.79
CA LEU A 25 -3.90 4.07 4.45
C LEU A 25 -4.75 4.80 3.42
N SER A 26 -4.08 5.49 2.51
CA SER A 26 -4.69 6.02 1.29
C SER A 26 -3.77 5.77 0.10
N ILE A 27 -4.35 5.73 -1.10
CA ILE A 27 -3.59 5.59 -2.35
C ILE A 27 -2.53 6.69 -2.44
N SER A 28 -2.93 7.93 -2.16
CA SER A 28 -2.05 9.10 -2.18
C SER A 28 -0.88 8.98 -1.19
N ASN A 29 -1.14 8.55 0.05
CA ASN A 29 -0.09 8.43 1.07
C ASN A 29 0.95 7.38 0.68
N VAL A 30 0.49 6.19 0.25
CA VAL A 30 1.39 5.10 -0.17
C VAL A 30 2.19 5.50 -1.41
N ARG A 31 1.56 6.15 -2.38
CA ARG A 31 2.24 6.66 -3.57
C ARG A 31 3.31 7.71 -3.24
N ASN A 32 3.01 8.60 -2.30
CA ASN A 32 3.91 9.70 -1.91
C ASN A 32 5.05 9.25 -0.99
N ASP A 33 4.88 8.14 -0.26
CA ASP A 33 5.92 7.52 0.56
C ASP A 33 7.01 6.80 -0.28
N ILE A 34 6.74 6.56 -1.57
CA ILE A 34 7.69 5.93 -2.50
C ILE A 34 8.43 7.01 -3.30
N HIS A 35 9.75 6.83 -3.45
CA HIS A 35 10.63 7.74 -4.20
C HIS A 35 10.10 8.02 -5.62
N PHE A 36 10.30 9.24 -6.12
CA PHE A 36 9.67 9.71 -7.36
C PHE A 36 10.03 8.84 -8.58
N ASP A 37 11.28 8.38 -8.68
CA ASP A 37 11.75 7.49 -9.76
C ASP A 37 11.05 6.12 -9.81
N HIS A 38 10.39 5.73 -8.71
CA HIS A 38 9.71 4.44 -8.57
C HIS A 38 8.25 4.61 -8.15
N ARG A 39 7.70 5.82 -8.34
CA ARG A 39 6.36 6.15 -7.86
C ARG A 39 5.32 5.30 -8.60
N PRO A 40 4.50 4.50 -7.89
CA PRO A 40 3.47 3.72 -8.53
C PRO A 40 2.34 4.61 -9.04
N SER A 41 1.59 4.12 -10.02
CA SER A 41 0.28 4.66 -10.38
C SER A 41 -0.76 4.36 -9.31
N ASP A 42 -1.83 5.17 -9.28
CA ASP A 42 -2.96 4.96 -8.36
C ASP A 42 -3.61 3.58 -8.57
N GLU A 43 -3.62 3.12 -9.82
CA GLU A 43 -4.10 1.79 -10.22
C GLU A 43 -3.28 0.66 -9.62
N GLU A 44 -1.95 0.77 -9.65
CA GLU A 44 -1.06 -0.24 -9.05
C GLU A 44 -1.24 -0.31 -7.54
N VAL A 45 -1.35 0.84 -6.87
CA VAL A 45 -1.61 0.86 -5.42
C VAL A 45 -2.97 0.24 -5.10
N ARG A 46 -4.01 0.60 -5.87
CA ARG A 46 -5.36 0.03 -5.70
C ARG A 46 -5.38 -1.49 -5.84
N ARG A 47 -4.71 -2.06 -6.85
CA ARG A 47 -4.62 -3.51 -7.03
C ARG A 47 -3.94 -4.21 -5.86
N VAL A 48 -2.88 -3.60 -5.31
CA VAL A 48 -2.22 -4.15 -4.13
C VAL A 48 -3.12 -4.04 -2.90
N PHE A 49 -3.88 -2.96 -2.74
CA PHE A 49 -4.84 -2.83 -1.66
C PHE A 49 -5.95 -3.87 -1.74
N GLU A 50 -6.51 -4.09 -2.93
CA GLU A 50 -7.51 -5.14 -3.18
C GLU A 50 -6.94 -6.53 -2.83
N ALA A 51 -5.76 -6.88 -3.35
CA ALA A 51 -5.09 -8.14 -3.01
C ALA A 51 -4.77 -8.27 -1.51
N SER A 52 -4.39 -7.17 -0.85
CA SER A 52 -4.14 -7.14 0.60
C SER A 52 -5.42 -7.33 1.40
N SER A 53 -6.55 -6.88 0.86
CA SER A 53 -7.86 -7.05 1.48
C SER A 53 -8.43 -8.44 1.29
N GLU A 54 -8.17 -9.08 0.16
CA GLU A 54 -8.52 -10.49 -0.07
C GLU A 54 -7.86 -11.44 0.95
N ILE A 55 -6.66 -11.09 1.44
CA ILE A 55 -5.94 -11.88 2.45
C ILE A 55 -6.13 -11.37 3.89
N GLY A 56 -7.03 -10.41 4.11
CA GLY A 56 -7.40 -9.93 5.45
C GLY A 56 -6.36 -9.04 6.16
N VAL A 57 -5.44 -8.39 5.44
CA VAL A 57 -4.46 -7.47 6.05
C VAL A 57 -5.06 -6.07 6.22
N ILE A 58 -5.83 -5.63 5.23
CA ILE A 58 -6.53 -4.35 5.24
C ILE A 58 -7.98 -4.57 4.83
N LYS A 59 -8.87 -3.65 5.13
CA LYS A 59 -10.26 -3.68 4.70
C LYS A 59 -10.68 -2.36 4.10
N ARG A 60 -11.56 -2.43 3.11
CA ARG A 60 -12.26 -1.26 2.58
C ARG A 60 -13.37 -0.86 3.53
N THR A 61 -13.31 0.34 4.07
CA THR A 61 -14.33 0.89 4.96
C THR A 61 -15.61 1.22 4.18
N PRO A 62 -16.78 1.34 4.86
CA PRO A 62 -18.02 1.78 4.20
C PRO A 62 -17.92 3.14 3.51
N SER A 63 -17.04 4.01 4.00
CA SER A 63 -16.76 5.32 3.40
C SER A 63 -15.84 5.25 2.17
N GLY A 64 -15.38 4.07 1.78
CA GLY A 64 -14.49 3.85 0.64
C GLY A 64 -13.00 4.07 0.93
N HIS A 65 -12.61 4.27 2.19
CA HIS A 65 -11.21 4.34 2.61
C HIS A 65 -10.64 2.93 2.88
N TRP A 66 -9.34 2.85 3.16
CA TRP A 66 -8.65 1.62 3.50
C TRP A 66 -8.10 1.72 4.93
N ALA A 67 -8.23 0.65 5.70
CA ALA A 67 -7.73 0.57 7.07
C ALA A 67 -7.18 -0.82 7.34
N PHE A 68 -6.26 -0.95 8.30
CA PHE A 68 -5.80 -2.26 8.74
C PHE A 68 -6.92 -3.05 9.41
N ASP A 69 -6.96 -4.35 9.16
CA ASP A 69 -7.85 -5.26 9.89
C ASP A 69 -7.16 -5.65 11.21
N ARG A 70 -7.64 -5.07 12.32
CA ARG A 70 -7.14 -5.34 13.67
C ARG A 70 -8.04 -6.31 14.40
#